data_AF-F8GDR8-F1
#
_entry.id   AF-F8GDR8-F1
#
_cell.length_a   1.000
_cell.length_b   1.000
_cell.length_c   1.000
_cell.angle_alpha   90.00
_cell.angle_beta   90.00
_cell.angle_gamma   90.00
#
_symmetry.space_group_name_H-M   'P 1'
#
loop_
_entity.id
_entity.type
_entity.pdbx_description
1 polymer ?
#
loop_
_entity_poly.entity_id
_entity_poly.type
_entity_poly.pdbx_seq_one_letter_code
_entity_poly.pdbx_strand_id
1 'polypeptide(L)'
;MINQTIAKRKGTFLLTDTDWHTRTIQLIVGILMLALYLWIGAGILSLLLNLPDILKNGWAYVAEHIIVDIVLILAVLELIRILQSYLALGRVKVTFILDVALVVLIGELIGLWYKEYTLLEVGLHIMVIAVLTLLRIVSIRFSPDAID
;
A
#
# COMPACT_ATOMS: atom_id res chain seq x y z
N MET A 1 -53.91 11.94 1.10
CA MET A 1 -52.80 11.98 0.12
C MET A 1 -51.54 12.74 0.58
N ILE A 2 -51.48 13.31 1.79
CA ILE A 2 -50.34 14.14 2.25
C ILE A 2 -49.23 13.31 2.95
N ASN A 3 -49.56 12.16 3.55
CA ASN A 3 -48.55 11.34 4.25
C ASN A 3 -47.57 10.58 3.34
N GLN A 4 -47.96 10.27 2.10
CA GLN A 4 -47.09 9.52 1.19
C GLN A 4 -45.96 10.39 0.59
N THR A 5 -46.15 11.70 0.49
CA THR A 5 -45.12 12.62 -0.02
C THR A 5 -44.04 12.91 1.01
N ILE A 6 -44.38 12.89 2.32
CA ILE A 6 -43.42 13.07 3.41
C ILE A 6 -42.51 11.84 3.56
N ALA A 7 -43.07 10.63 3.44
CA ALA A 7 -42.29 9.38 3.47
C ALA A 7 -41.31 9.28 2.27
N LYS A 8 -41.76 9.69 1.07
CA LYS A 8 -40.93 9.67 -0.14
C LYS A 8 -39.74 10.63 -0.04
N ARG A 9 -39.92 11.81 0.55
CA ARG A 9 -38.84 12.81 0.73
C ARG A 9 -37.78 12.36 1.75
N LYS A 10 -38.20 11.65 2.82
CA LYS A 10 -37.28 11.11 3.84
C LYS A 10 -36.46 9.92 3.30
N GLY A 11 -37.08 9.08 2.46
CA GLY A 11 -36.39 7.97 1.79
C GLY A 11 -35.35 8.41 0.76
N THR A 12 -35.60 9.49 0.02
CA THR A 12 -34.62 10.04 -0.94
C THR A 12 -33.44 10.74 -0.27
N PHE A 13 -33.64 11.37 0.89
CA PHE A 13 -32.54 12.07 1.58
C PHE A 13 -31.51 11.08 2.16
N LEU A 14 -31.98 9.96 2.74
CA LEU A 14 -31.10 8.89 3.25
C LEU A 14 -30.38 8.10 2.16
N LEU A 15 -30.89 8.07 0.93
CA LEU A 15 -30.24 7.40 -0.21
C LEU A 15 -29.26 8.31 -0.97
N THR A 16 -29.28 9.63 -0.73
CA THR A 16 -28.39 10.59 -1.42
C THR A 16 -27.06 10.81 -0.67
N ASP A 17 -27.01 10.53 0.63
CA ASP A 17 -25.78 10.68 1.44
C ASP A 17 -24.66 9.74 0.97
N THR A 18 -25.01 8.51 0.57
CA THR A 18 -24.04 7.49 0.14
C THR A 18 -23.24 7.94 -1.09
N ASP A 19 -23.89 8.58 -2.06
CA ASP A 19 -23.25 8.98 -3.32
C ASP A 19 -22.23 10.12 -3.12
N TRP A 20 -22.50 11.05 -2.21
CA TRP A 20 -21.58 12.14 -1.87
C TRP A 20 -20.35 11.61 -1.12
N HIS A 21 -20.54 10.69 -0.18
CA HIS A 21 -19.44 10.04 0.54
C HIS A 21 -18.53 9.26 -0.41
N THR A 22 -19.09 8.42 -1.28
CA THR A 22 -18.30 7.63 -2.24
C THR A 22 -17.51 8.53 -3.19
N ARG A 23 -18.12 9.61 -3.70
CA ARG A 23 -17.47 10.54 -4.62
C ARG A 23 -16.35 11.35 -3.95
N THR A 24 -16.54 11.73 -2.69
CA THR A 24 -15.52 12.42 -1.88
C THR A 24 -14.32 11.50 -1.62
N ILE A 25 -14.59 10.24 -1.26
CA ILE A 25 -13.54 9.23 -1.04
C ILE A 25 -12.75 9.00 -2.32
N GLN A 26 -13.41 8.85 -3.47
CA GLN A 26 -12.72 8.67 -4.75
C GLN A 26 -11.80 9.84 -5.10
N LEU A 27 -12.25 11.08 -4.82
CA LEU A 27 -11.45 12.27 -5.05
C LEU A 27 -10.22 12.31 -4.13
N ILE A 28 -10.38 12.05 -2.83
CA ILE A 28 -9.28 12.02 -1.87
C ILE A 28 -8.24 10.95 -2.26
N VAL A 29 -8.70 9.74 -2.58
CA VAL A 29 -7.82 8.63 -2.99
C VAL A 29 -7.13 8.97 -4.32
N GLY A 30 -7.83 9.62 -5.26
CA GLY A 30 -7.25 10.12 -6.50
C GLY A 30 -6.11 11.13 -6.27
N ILE A 31 -6.32 12.13 -5.41
CA ILE A 31 -5.28 13.10 -5.04
C ILE A 31 -4.10 12.40 -4.35
N LEU A 32 -4.38 11.46 -3.45
CA LEU A 32 -3.35 10.69 -2.76
C LEU A 32 -2.48 9.89 -3.76
N MET A 33 -3.10 9.17 -4.70
CA MET A 33 -2.37 8.45 -5.75
C MET A 33 -1.50 9.40 -6.59
N LEU A 34 -2.01 10.58 -6.94
CA LEU A 34 -1.26 11.56 -7.72
C LEU A 34 -0.02 12.06 -6.95
N ALA A 35 -0.16 12.32 -5.65
CA ALA A 35 0.97 12.67 -4.79
C ALA A 35 2.01 11.53 -4.72
N LEU A 36 1.56 10.28 -4.59
CA LEU A 36 2.46 9.11 -4.59
C LEU A 36 3.19 8.94 -5.93
N TYR A 37 2.53 9.17 -7.07
CA TYR A 37 3.19 9.13 -8.38
C TYR A 37 4.26 10.21 -8.53
N LEU A 38 3.98 11.44 -8.09
CA LEU A 38 4.97 12.52 -8.11
C LEU A 38 6.17 12.19 -7.23
N TRP A 39 5.93 11.63 -6.05
CA TRP A 39 6.99 11.21 -5.14
C TRP A 39 7.85 10.08 -5.72
N ILE A 40 7.24 9.04 -6.33
CA ILE A 40 7.99 8.00 -7.04
C ILE A 40 8.80 8.61 -8.18
N GLY A 41 8.22 9.52 -8.96
CA GLY A 41 8.92 10.22 -10.03
C GLY A 41 10.16 10.98 -9.52
N ALA A 42 10.05 11.65 -8.38
CA ALA A 42 11.17 12.31 -7.72
C ALA A 42 12.23 11.31 -7.24
N GLY A 43 11.83 10.17 -6.67
CA GLY A 43 12.74 9.10 -6.24
C GLY A 43 13.50 8.44 -7.38
N ILE A 44 12.84 8.21 -8.52
CA ILE A 44 13.51 7.70 -9.74
C ILE A 44 14.50 8.73 -10.27
N LEU A 45 14.14 10.02 -10.26
CA LEU A 45 15.02 11.08 -10.71
C LEU A 45 16.26 11.20 -9.81
N SER A 46 16.11 11.11 -8.48
CA SER A 46 17.26 11.13 -7.56
C SER A 46 18.19 9.93 -7.79
N LEU A 47 17.65 8.73 -8.04
CA LEU A 47 18.45 7.56 -8.39
C LEU A 47 19.27 7.79 -9.67
N LEU A 48 18.67 8.41 -10.70
CA LEU A 48 19.36 8.75 -11.94
C LEU A 48 20.47 9.79 -11.72
N LEU A 49 20.23 10.78 -10.87
CA LEU A 49 21.20 11.84 -10.59
C LEU A 49 22.35 11.38 -9.70
N ASN A 50 22.15 10.35 -8.87
CA ASN A 50 23.19 9.74 -8.02
C ASN A 50 24.05 8.69 -8.75
N LEU A 51 23.66 8.26 -9.95
CA LEU A 51 24.41 7.30 -10.77
C LEU A 51 25.89 7.70 -11.05
N PRO A 52 26.21 8.98 -11.34
CA PRO A 52 27.59 9.43 -11.54
C PRO A 52 28.47 9.31 -10.29
N ASP A 53 27.89 9.35 -9.09
CA ASP A 53 28.64 9.28 -7.83
C ASP A 53 29.09 7.85 -7.50
N ILE A 54 28.41 6.84 -8.04
CA ILE A 54 28.82 5.41 -7.99
C ILE A 54 30.23 5.24 -8.56
N LEU A 55 30.56 5.99 -9.62
CA LEU A 55 31.84 5.90 -10.31
C LEU A 55 32.99 6.54 -9.51
N LYS A 56 32.69 7.38 -8.51
CA LYS A 56 33.68 8.19 -7.77
C LYS A 56 33.91 7.74 -6.33
N ASN A 57 32.86 7.32 -5.61
CA ASN A 57 32.91 7.22 -4.14
C ASN A 57 32.93 5.78 -3.58
N GLY A 58 33.06 4.77 -4.43
CA GLY A 58 33.16 3.37 -4.03
C GLY A 58 31.82 2.62 -4.03
N TRP A 59 31.83 1.40 -4.53
CA TRP A 59 30.63 0.63 -4.89
C TRP A 59 29.74 0.24 -3.70
N ALA A 60 30.32 -0.10 -2.55
CA ALA A 60 29.57 -0.73 -1.45
C ALA A 60 28.58 0.25 -0.78
N TYR A 61 29.03 1.46 -0.45
CA TYR A 61 28.21 2.46 0.24
C TYR A 61 27.06 2.99 -0.64
N VAL A 62 27.33 3.16 -1.94
CA VAL A 62 26.32 3.65 -2.88
C VAL A 62 25.30 2.56 -3.22
N ALA A 63 25.72 1.28 -3.26
CA ALA A 63 24.81 0.17 -3.49
C ALA A 63 23.77 0.01 -2.37
N GLU A 64 24.16 0.19 -1.11
CA GLU A 64 23.23 0.18 0.03
C GLU A 64 22.11 1.20 -0.15
N HIS A 65 22.46 2.46 -0.43
CA HIS A 65 21.47 3.53 -0.59
C HIS A 65 20.51 3.25 -1.75
N ILE A 66 21.04 2.79 -2.88
CA ILE A 66 20.23 2.46 -4.06
C ILE A 66 19.26 1.31 -3.78
N ILE A 67 19.72 0.25 -3.09
CA ILE A 67 18.86 -0.90 -2.77
C ILE A 67 17.71 -0.46 -1.86
N VAL A 68 18.00 0.34 -0.83
CA VAL A 68 16.97 0.87 0.08
C VAL A 68 15.97 1.74 -0.68
N ASP A 69 16.43 2.64 -1.54
CA ASP A 69 15.57 3.50 -2.35
C ASP A 69 14.68 2.71 -3.32
N ILE A 70 15.22 1.67 -3.98
CA ILE A 70 14.44 0.79 -4.86
C ILE A 70 13.36 0.06 -4.08
N VAL A 71 13.72 -0.50 -2.94
CA VAL A 71 12.80 -1.23 -2.06
C VAL A 71 11.67 -0.31 -1.57
N LEU A 72 12.00 0.92 -1.22
CA LEU A 72 11.05 1.94 -0.80
C LEU A 72 10.11 2.34 -1.95
N ILE A 73 10.61 2.46 -3.17
CA ILE A 73 9.78 2.68 -4.37
C ILE A 73 8.83 1.49 -4.59
N LEU A 74 9.32 0.25 -4.47
CA LEU A 74 8.50 -0.96 -4.61
C LEU A 74 7.37 -1.01 -3.57
N ALA A 75 7.66 -0.64 -2.31
CA ALA A 75 6.66 -0.53 -1.25
C ALA A 75 5.54 0.46 -1.60
N VAL A 76 5.89 1.63 -2.14
CA VAL A 76 4.89 2.62 -2.55
C VAL A 76 4.10 2.18 -3.79
N LEU A 77 4.71 1.46 -4.72
CA LEU A 77 3.98 0.87 -5.85
C LEU A 77 2.90 -0.12 -5.39
N GLU A 78 3.20 -0.94 -4.39
CA GLU A 78 2.18 -1.84 -3.80
C GLU A 78 1.10 -1.06 -3.05
N LEU A 79 1.45 0.02 -2.35
CA LEU A 79 0.46 0.90 -1.74
C LEU A 79 -0.50 1.50 -2.79
N ILE A 80 0.03 1.93 -3.95
CA ILE A 80 -0.79 2.41 -5.06
C ILE A 80 -1.73 1.31 -5.57
N ARG A 81 -1.27 0.05 -5.66
CA ARG A 81 -2.13 -1.07 -6.07
C ARG A 81 -3.31 -1.29 -5.11
N ILE A 82 -3.13 -1.07 -3.81
CA ILE A 82 -4.25 -1.07 -2.83
C ILE A 82 -5.25 0.04 -3.16
N LEU A 83 -4.75 1.26 -3.33
CA LEU A 83 -5.60 2.43 -3.59
C LEU A 83 -6.40 2.25 -4.89
N GLN A 84 -5.78 1.70 -5.94
CA GLN A 84 -6.45 1.33 -7.18
C GLN A 84 -7.52 0.25 -6.97
N SER A 85 -7.21 -0.81 -6.23
CA SER A 85 -8.17 -1.87 -5.90
C SER A 85 -9.39 -1.31 -5.14
N TYR A 86 -9.15 -0.40 -4.22
CA TYR A 86 -10.20 0.30 -3.47
C TYR A 86 -11.08 1.17 -4.38
N LEU A 87 -10.49 1.92 -5.32
CA LEU A 87 -11.24 2.70 -6.31
C LEU A 87 -12.05 1.83 -7.28
N ALA A 88 -11.50 0.70 -7.70
CA ALA A 88 -12.12 -0.18 -8.69
C ALA A 88 -13.29 -1.01 -8.12
N LEU A 89 -13.14 -1.52 -6.89
CA LEU A 89 -14.09 -2.47 -6.29
C LEU A 89 -14.89 -1.88 -5.12
N GLY A 90 -14.54 -0.68 -4.65
CA GLY A 90 -15.10 -0.05 -3.44
C GLY A 90 -14.72 -0.75 -2.13
N ARG A 91 -14.00 -1.88 -2.21
CA ARG A 91 -13.58 -2.73 -1.10
C ARG A 91 -12.22 -3.36 -1.40
N VAL A 92 -11.37 -3.47 -0.38
CA VAL A 92 -10.08 -4.16 -0.49
C VAL A 92 -10.21 -5.55 0.13
N LYS A 93 -9.89 -6.62 -0.63
CA LYS A 93 -9.82 -7.97 -0.04
C LYS A 93 -8.66 -8.01 0.97
N VAL A 94 -8.87 -8.67 2.12
CA VAL A 94 -7.86 -8.79 3.18
C VAL A 94 -6.57 -9.43 2.66
N THR A 95 -6.66 -10.37 1.72
CA THR A 95 -5.51 -10.97 1.05
C THR A 95 -4.63 -9.95 0.34
N PHE A 96 -5.20 -8.94 -0.33
CA PHE A 96 -4.40 -7.87 -0.94
C PHE A 96 -3.66 -7.03 0.10
N ILE A 97 -4.29 -6.75 1.24
CA ILE A 97 -3.66 -5.99 2.32
C ILE A 97 -2.48 -6.77 2.91
N LEU A 98 -2.65 -8.07 3.13
CA LEU A 98 -1.59 -8.96 3.64
C LEU A 98 -0.42 -9.07 2.65
N ASP A 99 -0.71 -9.15 1.36
CA ASP A 99 0.33 -9.23 0.32
C ASP A 99 1.21 -7.98 0.31
N VAL A 100 0.61 -6.80 0.39
CA VAL A 100 1.36 -5.54 0.45
C VAL A 100 2.12 -5.41 1.77
N ALA A 101 1.50 -5.74 2.90
CA ALA A 101 2.18 -5.71 4.20
C ALA A 101 3.44 -6.58 4.18
N LEU A 102 3.36 -7.77 3.57
CA LEU A 102 4.51 -8.65 3.37
C LEU A 102 5.58 -8.02 2.48
N VAL A 103 5.22 -7.42 1.34
CA VAL A 103 6.19 -6.76 0.45
C VAL A 103 6.91 -5.60 1.15
N VAL A 104 6.16 -4.76 1.87
CA VAL A 104 6.72 -3.64 2.63
C VAL A 104 7.68 -4.13 3.72
N LEU A 105 7.29 -5.12 4.51
CA LEU A 105 8.12 -5.66 5.60
C LEU A 105 9.36 -6.40 5.09
N ILE A 106 9.26 -7.13 3.98
CA ILE A 106 10.44 -7.73 3.33
C ILE A 106 11.38 -6.61 2.88
N GLY A 107 10.83 -5.53 2.35
CA GLY A 107 11.59 -4.36 1.99
C GLY A 107 12.33 -3.74 3.18
N GLU A 108 11.63 -3.47 4.26
CA GLU A 108 12.22 -2.96 5.49
C GLU A 108 13.31 -3.91 6.00
N LEU A 109 13.08 -5.22 6.01
CA LEU A 109 14.06 -6.22 6.41
C LEU A 109 15.33 -6.19 5.55
N ILE A 110 15.20 -6.02 4.23
CA ILE A 110 16.36 -5.84 3.34
C ILE A 110 17.10 -4.54 3.70
N GLY A 111 16.39 -3.46 4.00
CA GLY A 111 17.00 -2.21 4.46
C GLY A 111 17.73 -2.35 5.80
N LEU A 112 17.23 -3.19 6.71
CA LEU A 112 17.91 -3.49 7.97
C LEU A 112 19.22 -4.26 7.77
N TRP A 113 19.32 -5.07 6.71
CA TRP A 113 20.51 -5.88 6.46
C TRP A 113 21.78 -5.05 6.22
N TYR A 114 21.62 -3.83 5.73
CA TYR A 114 22.74 -2.94 5.43
C TYR A 114 23.08 -1.96 6.56
N LYS A 115 22.25 -1.87 7.59
CA LYS A 115 22.44 -0.98 8.75
C LYS A 115 22.92 -1.74 9.98
N GLU A 116 23.59 -1.04 10.90
CA GLU A 116 24.04 -1.57 12.20
C GLU A 116 22.86 -1.80 13.18
N TYR A 117 22.02 -2.80 12.91
CA TYR A 117 20.87 -3.13 13.75
C TYR A 117 21.15 -4.21 14.78
N THR A 118 20.37 -4.20 15.86
CA THR A 118 20.42 -5.24 16.89
C THR A 118 19.74 -6.53 16.41
N LEU A 119 20.24 -7.69 16.84
CA LEU A 119 19.64 -9.00 16.55
C LEU A 119 18.15 -9.09 16.96
N LEU A 120 17.75 -8.30 17.95
CA LEU A 120 16.38 -8.22 18.44
C LEU A 120 15.44 -7.54 17.41
N GLU A 121 15.90 -6.47 16.76
CA GLU A 121 15.12 -5.77 15.73
C GLU A 121 14.89 -6.65 14.50
N VAL A 122 15.93 -7.37 14.06
CA VAL A 122 15.82 -8.35 12.96
C VAL A 122 14.85 -9.48 13.35
N GLY A 123 14.95 -9.99 14.58
CA GLY A 123 14.06 -11.02 15.10
C GLY A 123 12.59 -10.62 15.11
N LEU A 124 12.29 -9.37 15.49
CA LEU A 124 10.92 -8.83 15.45
C LEU A 124 10.37 -8.77 14.02
N HIS A 125 11.15 -8.30 13.05
CA HIS A 125 10.71 -8.23 11.65
C HIS A 125 10.41 -9.62 11.09
N ILE A 126 11.28 -10.60 11.35
CA ILE A 126 11.07 -12.00 10.96
C ILE A 126 9.79 -12.57 11.59
N MET A 127 9.55 -12.28 12.88
CA MET A 127 8.35 -12.73 13.58
C MET A 127 7.07 -12.16 12.96
N VAL A 128 7.04 -10.87 12.65
CA VAL A 128 5.87 -10.22 12.02
C VAL A 128 5.63 -10.80 10.63
N ILE A 129 6.68 -10.98 9.82
CA ILE A 129 6.58 -11.60 8.50
C ILE A 129 6.02 -13.03 8.59
N ALA A 130 6.48 -13.82 9.57
CA ALA A 130 5.98 -15.17 9.79
C ALA A 130 4.49 -15.19 10.16
N VAL A 131 4.06 -14.31 11.08
CA VAL A 131 2.65 -14.18 11.47
C VAL A 131 1.78 -13.74 10.30
N LEU A 132 2.21 -12.76 9.51
CA LEU A 132 1.46 -12.30 8.33
C LEU A 132 1.38 -13.37 7.25
N THR A 133 2.44 -14.17 7.07
CA THR A 133 2.44 -15.31 6.15
C THR A 133 1.44 -16.37 6.59
N LEU A 134 1.38 -16.67 7.90
CA LEU A 134 0.34 -17.56 8.45
C LEU A 134 -1.06 -17.00 8.23
N LEU A 135 -1.27 -15.70 8.50
CA LEU A 135 -2.56 -15.04 8.25
C LEU A 135 -2.94 -15.08 6.78
N ARG A 136 -1.98 -14.98 5.85
CA ARG A 136 -2.20 -15.11 4.41
C ARG A 136 -2.67 -16.52 4.06
N ILE A 137 -2.01 -17.56 4.56
CA ILE A 137 -2.39 -18.97 4.33
C ILE A 137 -3.80 -19.22 4.87
N VAL A 138 -4.11 -18.75 6.09
CA VAL A 138 -5.44 -18.85 6.69
C VAL A 138 -6.46 -18.09 5.85
N SER A 139 -6.17 -16.85 5.45
CA SER A 139 -7.10 -16.02 4.68
C SER A 139 -7.41 -16.61 3.30
N ILE A 140 -6.45 -17.30 2.67
CA ILE A 140 -6.67 -18.01 1.41
C ILE A 140 -7.52 -19.27 1.65
N ARG A 141 -7.21 -20.04 2.69
CA ARG A 141 -7.91 -21.30 3.00
C ARG A 141 -9.36 -21.09 3.45
N PHE A 142 -9.62 -20.02 4.20
CA PHE A 142 -10.93 -19.70 4.74
C PHE A 142 -11.66 -18.59 3.97
N SER A 143 -11.10 -18.07 2.85
CA SER A 143 -11.85 -17.22 1.92
C SER A 143 -12.90 -18.07 1.22
N PRO A 144 -14.20 -17.83 1.43
CA PRO A 144 -15.26 -18.54 0.72
C PRO A 144 -15.39 -17.98 -0.70
N ASP A 145 -14.44 -18.28 -1.58
CA ASP A 145 -14.54 -18.08 -3.04
C ASP A 145 -14.51 -19.46 -3.77
N ALA A 146 -14.90 -20.55 -3.09
CA ALA A 146 -14.90 -21.90 -3.65
C ALA A 146 -16.21 -22.66 -3.36
N ILE A 147 -17.36 -22.04 -3.62
CA ILE A 147 -18.60 -22.74 -3.99
C ILE A 147 -19.30 -21.84 -5.02
N ASP A 148 -18.89 -21.96 -6.27
CA ASP A 148 -19.81 -21.82 -7.41
C ASP A 148 -20.53 -23.16 -7.61
#